data_AF-A0A292RJV9-F1
#
_entry.id   AF-A0A292RJV9-F1
#
_cell.length_a   1.000
_cell.length_b   1.000
_cell.length_c   1.000
_cell.angle_alpha   90.00
_cell.angle_beta   90.00
_cell.angle_gamma   90.00
#
_symmetry.space_group_name_H-M   'P 1'
#
loop_
_entity.id
_entity.type
_entity.pdbx_description
1 polymer ?
#
loop_
_entity_poly.entity_id
_entity_poly.type
_entity_poly.pdbx_seq_one_letter_code
_entity_poly.pdbx_strand_id
1 'polypeptide(L)'
;MTDIYNATEEQKEQARKLIKDFLQEQNTSIYKLAKMLNEAYGRSASVSNLLNKLARSSFKLTELMDIADLFGYEIKFIKKEPIEGSKDKQQ
;
A
#
# COMPACT_ATOMS: atom_id res chain seq x y z
N MET A 1 22.52 18.83 6.49
CA MET A 1 21.14 18.72 6.00
C MET A 1 20.77 17.25 6.08
N THR A 2 19.73 16.90 6.82
CA THR A 2 19.22 15.52 6.85
C THR A 2 18.63 15.23 5.47
N ASP A 3 19.12 14.20 4.80
CA ASP A 3 18.51 13.73 3.56
C ASP A 3 17.06 13.34 3.87
N ILE A 4 16.12 14.11 3.32
CA ILE A 4 14.71 13.78 3.39
C ILE A 4 14.56 12.47 2.63
N TYR A 5 14.15 11.40 3.32
CA TYR A 5 13.92 10.12 2.68
C TYR A 5 12.89 10.29 1.56
N ASN A 6 13.32 10.00 0.33
CA ASN A 6 12.47 9.95 -0.84
C ASN A 6 12.53 8.53 -1.39
N ALA A 7 11.38 7.86 -1.44
CA ALA A 7 11.27 6.56 -2.11
C ALA A 7 11.73 6.70 -3.57
N THR A 8 12.47 5.70 -4.07
CA THR A 8 12.88 5.67 -5.48
C THR A 8 11.65 5.53 -6.38
N GLU A 9 11.76 5.96 -7.64
CA GLU A 9 10.65 5.79 -8.59
C GLU A 9 10.26 4.31 -8.79
N GLU A 10 11.23 3.40 -8.69
CA GLU A 10 10.98 1.96 -8.69
C GLU A 10 10.13 1.52 -7.49
N GLN A 11 10.47 1.96 -6.27
CA GLN A 11 9.69 1.68 -5.06
C GLN A 11 8.27 2.26 -5.15
N LYS A 12 8.14 3.47 -5.71
CA LYS A 12 6.83 4.09 -5.94
C LYS A 12 6.00 3.29 -6.93
N GLU A 13 6.59 2.78 -8.01
CA GLU A 13 5.89 1.96 -8.99
C GLU A 13 5.47 0.61 -8.39
N GLN A 14 6.33 -0.03 -7.62
CA GLN A 14 5.99 -1.26 -6.89
C GLN A 14 4.81 -1.04 -5.93
N ALA A 15 4.81 0.08 -5.19
CA ALA A 15 3.71 0.43 -4.31
C ALA A 15 2.40 0.71 -5.08
N ARG A 16 2.46 1.38 -6.24
CA ARG A 16 1.29 1.59 -7.12
C ARG A 16 0.72 0.27 -7.60
N LYS A 17 1.58 -0.61 -8.09
CA LYS A 17 1.20 -1.92 -8.59
C LYS A 17 0.56 -2.77 -7.50
N LEU A 18 1.16 -2.81 -6.30
CA LEU A 18 0.62 -3.53 -5.15
C LEU A 18 -0.84 -3.15 -4.86
N ILE A 19 -1.14 -1.85 -4.77
CA ILE A 19 -2.50 -1.38 -4.47
C ILE A 19 -3.45 -1.65 -5.65
N LYS A 20 -3.00 -1.46 -6.89
CA LYS A 20 -3.83 -1.75 -8.08
C LYS A 20 -4.20 -3.23 -8.18
N ASP A 21 -3.21 -4.10 -8.00
CA ASP A 21 -3.41 -5.56 -8.03
C ASP A 21 -4.37 -5.98 -6.93
N PHE A 22 -4.17 -5.46 -5.71
CA PHE A 22 -5.09 -5.68 -4.59
C PHE A 22 -6.53 -5.26 -4.93
N LEU A 23 -6.75 -4.07 -5.46
CA LEU A 23 -8.10 -3.61 -5.83
C LEU A 23 -8.74 -4.48 -6.92
N GLN A 24 -7.93 -4.94 -7.88
CA GLN A 24 -8.39 -5.82 -8.95
C GLN A 24 -8.79 -7.20 -8.41
N GLU A 25 -8.00 -7.79 -7.50
CA GLU A 25 -8.32 -9.06 -6.84
C GLU A 25 -9.65 -8.98 -6.06
N GLN A 26 -9.91 -7.84 -5.41
CA GLN A 26 -11.16 -7.61 -4.69
C GLN A 26 -12.34 -7.23 -5.60
N ASN A 27 -12.16 -7.21 -6.93
CA ASN A 27 -13.14 -6.72 -7.91
C ASN A 27 -13.74 -5.36 -7.51
N THR A 28 -12.90 -4.46 -7.00
CA THR A 28 -13.30 -3.16 -6.48
C THR A 28 -12.61 -2.02 -7.21
N SER A 29 -13.19 -0.83 -7.15
CA SER A 29 -12.60 0.39 -7.69
C SER A 29 -12.17 1.31 -6.55
N ILE A 30 -11.27 2.26 -6.83
CA ILE A 30 -10.87 3.25 -5.85
C ILE A 30 -12.04 4.13 -5.36
N TYR A 31 -13.06 4.32 -6.21
CA TYR A 31 -14.29 5.01 -5.86
C TYR A 31 -15.11 4.20 -4.85
N LYS A 32 -15.25 2.89 -5.10
CA LYS A 32 -15.96 1.99 -4.20
C LYS A 32 -15.21 1.82 -2.87
N LEU A 33 -13.88 1.72 -2.92
CA LEU A 33 -13.02 1.74 -1.74
C LEU A 33 -13.25 3.00 -0.90
N ALA A 34 -13.24 4.19 -1.53
CA ALA A 34 -13.48 5.44 -0.82
C ALA A 34 -14.82 5.44 -0.10
N LYS A 35 -15.88 4.96 -0.77
CA LYS A 35 -17.21 4.84 -0.18
C LYS A 35 -17.21 3.91 1.03
N MET A 36 -16.65 2.71 0.88
CA MET A 36 -16.57 1.71 1.95
C MET A 36 -15.76 2.21 3.16
N LEU A 37 -14.63 2.88 2.95
CA LEU A 37 -13.84 3.46 4.03
C LEU A 37 -14.57 4.58 4.78
N ASN A 38 -15.34 5.41 4.06
CA ASN A 38 -16.17 6.42 4.72
C ASN A 38 -17.33 5.80 5.50
N GLU A 39 -17.94 4.74 4.98
CA GLU A 39 -19.02 4.02 5.68
C GLU A 39 -18.50 3.31 6.94
N ALA A 40 -17.32 2.70 6.89
CA ALA A 40 -16.74 1.95 8.01
C ALA A 40 -16.13 2.84 9.09
N TYR A 41 -15.38 3.88 8.71
CA TYR A 41 -14.54 4.66 9.63
C TYR A 41 -14.93 6.14 9.73
N GLY A 42 -15.87 6.61 8.91
CA GLY A 42 -16.46 7.95 9.00
C GLY A 42 -15.50 9.13 8.79
N ARG A 43 -14.22 8.91 8.43
CA ARG A 43 -13.20 9.98 8.51
C ARG A 43 -12.17 10.09 7.38
N SER A 44 -12.03 9.15 6.45
CA SER A 44 -10.66 8.94 5.96
C SER A 44 -10.38 9.15 4.47
N ALA A 45 -11.37 9.28 3.59
CA ALA A 45 -11.04 9.25 2.16
C ALA A 45 -12.08 9.91 1.25
N SER A 46 -11.85 11.17 0.87
CA SER A 46 -12.40 11.61 -0.42
C SER A 46 -11.75 10.78 -1.54
N VAL A 47 -12.51 10.48 -2.59
CA VAL A 47 -11.99 9.75 -3.77
C VAL A 47 -10.73 10.43 -4.31
N SER A 48 -10.73 11.77 -4.36
CA SER A 48 -9.58 12.57 -4.81
C SER A 48 -8.35 12.36 -3.92
N ASN A 49 -8.52 12.28 -2.60
CA ASN A 49 -7.40 12.01 -1.69
C ASN A 49 -6.77 10.64 -1.94
N LEU A 50 -7.59 9.59 -2.12
CA LEU A 50 -7.08 8.24 -2.43
C LEU A 50 -6.40 8.18 -3.80
N LEU A 51 -6.97 8.82 -4.82
CA LEU A 51 -6.35 8.92 -6.14
C LEU A 51 -4.99 9.62 -6.06
N ASN A 52 -4.91 10.73 -5.34
CA ASN A 52 -3.66 11.47 -5.15
C ASN A 52 -2.62 10.68 -4.35
N LYS A 53 -3.05 9.86 -3.38
CA LYS A 53 -2.19 8.96 -2.62
C LYS A 53 -1.68 7.81 -3.48
N LEU A 54 -2.53 7.27 -4.34
CA LEU A 54 -2.16 6.23 -5.29
C LEU A 54 -1.16 6.78 -6.32
N ALA A 55 -1.45 7.92 -6.94
CA ALA A 55 -0.55 8.52 -7.93
C ALA A 55 0.85 8.80 -7.36
N ARG A 56 0.92 9.31 -6.13
CA ARG A 56 2.17 9.68 -5.46
C ARG A 56 2.79 8.57 -4.61
N SER A 57 2.18 7.39 -4.54
CA SER A 57 2.61 6.27 -3.69
C SER A 57 2.81 6.68 -2.22
N SER A 58 1.91 7.51 -1.70
CA SER A 58 2.08 8.22 -0.41
C SER A 58 1.04 7.77 0.63
N PHE A 59 0.72 6.48 0.65
CA PHE A 59 -0.14 5.88 1.68
C PHE A 59 0.61 5.77 3.00
N LYS A 60 -0.06 6.15 4.09
CA LYS A 60 0.43 5.88 5.44
C LYS A 60 0.16 4.42 5.79
N LEU A 61 0.99 3.83 6.64
CA LEU A 61 0.78 2.45 7.10
C LEU A 61 -0.61 2.27 7.74
N THR A 62 -1.06 3.23 8.56
CA THR A 62 -2.40 3.19 9.18
C THR A 62 -3.53 3.16 8.16
N GLU A 63 -3.37 3.85 7.02
CA GLU A 63 -4.38 3.82 5.95
C GLU A 63 -4.39 2.48 5.23
N LEU A 64 -3.23 1.84 5.07
CA LEU A 64 -3.15 0.48 4.55
C LEU A 64 -3.74 -0.53 5.52
N MET A 65 -3.59 -0.34 6.84
CA MET A 65 -4.23 -1.17 7.86
C MET A 65 -5.75 -1.06 7.79
N ASP A 66 -6.30 0.16 7.71
CA ASP A 66 -7.75 0.36 7.55
C ASP A 66 -8.27 -0.32 6.27
N ILE A 67 -7.53 -0.22 5.17
CA ILE A 67 -7.88 -0.93 3.92
C ILE A 67 -7.83 -2.43 4.14
N ALA A 68 -6.76 -2.98 4.74
CA ALA A 68 -6.63 -4.42 4.97
C ALA A 68 -7.79 -4.94 5.83
N ASP A 69 -8.07 -4.30 6.97
CA ASP A 69 -9.14 -4.66 7.89
C ASP A 69 -10.51 -4.64 7.20
N LEU A 70 -10.76 -3.64 6.34
CA LEU A 70 -12.01 -3.52 5.58
C LEU A 70 -12.29 -4.73 4.66
N PHE A 71 -11.25 -5.36 4.13
CA PHE A 71 -11.37 -6.57 3.29
C PHE A 71 -11.08 -7.87 4.07
N GLY A 72 -10.87 -7.81 5.39
CA GLY A 72 -10.56 -8.98 6.21
C GLY A 72 -9.13 -9.51 6.03
N TYR A 73 -8.19 -8.65 5.66
CA TYR A 73 -6.76 -8.95 5.51
C TYR A 73 -5.96 -8.44 6.71
N GLU A 74 -4.78 -9.04 6.92
CA GLU A 74 -3.81 -8.62 7.93
C GLU A 74 -2.48 -8.26 7.26
N ILE A 75 -1.87 -7.15 7.67
CA ILE A 75 -0.54 -6.75 7.19
C ILE A 75 0.54 -7.47 8.01
N LYS A 76 1.39 -8.26 7.35
CA LYS A 76 2.53 -8.95 7.97
C LYS A 76 3.82 -8.66 7.24
N PHE A 77 4.91 -8.55 8.00
CA PHE A 77 6.26 -8.60 7.45
C PHE A 77 6.66 -10.05 7.26
N ILE A 78 6.79 -10.47 6.00
CA ILE A 78 7.28 -11.79 5.64
C ILE A 78 8.76 -11.67 5.28
N LYS A 79 9.61 -12.53 5.84
CA LYS A 79 11.03 -12.57 5.45
C LYS A 79 11.09 -12.95 3.97
N LYS A 80 11.82 -12.15 3.17
CA LYS A 80 12.09 -12.53 1.78
C LYS A 80 12.87 -13.84 1.81
N GLU A 81 12.37 -14.84 1.08
CA GLU A 81 13.15 -16.04 0.82
C GLU A 81 14.41 -15.59 0.06
N PRO A 82 15.61 -15.95 0.54
CA PRO A 82 16.80 -15.74 -0.26
C PRO A 82 16.62 -16.54 -1.55
N ILE A 83 16.67 -15.85 -2.70
CA ILE A 83 16.77 -16.53 -4.00
C ILE A 83 17.94 -17.51 -3.86
N GLU A 84 17.72 -18.80 -4.10
CA GLU A 84 18.77 -19.83 -4.06
C GLU A 84 19.97 -19.34 -4.87
N GLY A 85 21.01 -18.84 -4.18
CA GLY A 85 22.12 -18.13 -4.82
C GLY A 85 22.70 -16.95 -4.02
N SER A 86 22.01 -16.43 -3.01
CA SER A 86 22.58 -15.40 -2.10
C SER A 86 22.93 -15.96 -0.72
N LYS A 87 23.61 -17.10 -0.67
CA LYS A 87 24.47 -17.42 0.48
C LYS A 87 25.79 -16.74 0.20
N ASP A 88 26.01 -15.57 0.79
CA ASP A 88 27.28 -15.20 1.41
C ASP A 88 27.29 -13.72 1.76
N LYS A 89 27.30 -13.46 3.06
CA LYS A 89 28.16 -12.52 3.80
C LYS A 89 27.50 -12.21 5.14
N GLN A 90 27.63 -13.17 6.06
CA GLN A 90 27.74 -12.82 7.48
C GLN A 90 29.25 -12.74 7.75
N GLN A 91 29.73 -11.53 8.04
CA GLN A 91 30.96 -11.33 8.82
C GLN A 91 30.55 -11.24 10.28
#